data_AF-A0A538QER3-F1
#
_entry.id   AF-A0A538QER3-F1
#
_cell.length_a   1.000
_cell.length_b   1.000
_cell.length_c   1.000
_cell.angle_alpha   90.00
_cell.angle_beta   90.00
_cell.angle_gamma   90.00
#
_symmetry.space_group_name_H-M   'P 1'
#
loop_
_entity.id
_entity.type
_entity.pdbx_description
1 polymer ?
#
loop_
_entity_poly.entity_id
_entity_poly.type
_entity_poly.pdbx_seq_one_letter_code
_entity_poly.pdbx_strand_id
1 'polypeptide(L)'
;MSAPACGIHRAYTRSSTDADRQGRTSHYLIFVTKDFKGVEIMREVMAGVSSRHVDGVASFTYDPRPRDESQPELPDTSPIDKLAEKLLTDLAGKTLTVRHVFETHSGDGRFIEKNYKEALRRLEADDSVRANPPASGRPWRNGKPTMADKVKVTFPRL
;
A
#
# COMPACT_ATOMS: atom_id res chain seq x y z
N MET A 1 -0.75 -7.42 -32.53
CA MET A 1 -0.81 -6.64 -31.27
C MET A 1 -1.28 -7.58 -30.19
N SER A 2 -0.33 -8.08 -29.40
CA SER A 2 -0.56 -9.13 -28.38
C SER A 2 -1.04 -8.48 -27.09
N ALA A 3 -2.24 -8.84 -26.64
CA ALA A 3 -2.75 -8.44 -25.33
C ALA A 3 -1.89 -9.10 -24.24
N PRO A 4 -1.47 -8.39 -23.18
CA PRO A 4 -0.83 -9.06 -22.06
C PRO A 4 -1.91 -9.85 -21.33
N ALA A 5 -1.62 -11.13 -21.10
CA ALA A 5 -2.43 -12.05 -20.33
C ALA A 5 -2.72 -11.46 -18.94
N CYS A 6 -3.96 -11.01 -18.71
CA CYS A 6 -4.45 -10.57 -17.42
C CYS A 6 -4.74 -11.81 -16.56
N GLY A 7 -3.67 -12.37 -16.00
CA GLY A 7 -3.73 -13.50 -15.08
C GLY A 7 -4.26 -13.08 -13.71
N ILE A 8 -5.14 -13.94 -13.17
CA ILE A 8 -5.65 -13.99 -11.79
C ILE A 8 -6.71 -12.93 -11.47
N HIS A 9 -7.94 -13.20 -11.93
CA HIS A 9 -9.16 -12.54 -11.46
C HIS A 9 -9.45 -12.89 -10.00
N ARG A 10 -8.95 -12.07 -9.07
CA ARG A 10 -9.31 -12.15 -7.64
C ARG A 10 -10.48 -11.21 -7.38
N ALA A 11 -11.65 -11.76 -7.06
CA ALA A 11 -12.75 -10.97 -6.51
C ALA A 11 -12.32 -10.48 -5.12
N TYR A 12 -12.22 -9.17 -4.94
CA TYR A 12 -11.98 -8.59 -3.62
C TYR A 12 -13.32 -8.40 -2.95
N THR A 13 -13.66 -9.31 -2.04
CA THR A 13 -14.85 -9.20 -1.20
C THR A 13 -14.42 -8.56 0.12
N ARG A 14 -14.99 -7.41 0.48
CA ARG A 14 -14.88 -6.87 1.84
C ARG A 14 -16.25 -6.45 2.33
N SER A 15 -16.56 -6.87 3.55
CA SER A 15 -17.80 -6.54 4.24
C SER A 15 -17.57 -5.33 5.15
N SER A 16 -18.45 -4.34 5.08
CA SER A 16 -18.64 -3.36 6.15
C SER A 16 -20.03 -3.50 6.75
N THR A 17 -20.17 -3.20 8.04
CA THR A 17 -21.39 -3.41 8.79
C THR A 17 -22.05 -2.08 9.12
N ASP A 18 -23.29 -1.85 8.67
CA ASP A 18 -24.07 -0.69 9.12
C ASP A 18 -24.68 -1.00 10.48
N ALA A 19 -24.31 -0.23 11.51
CA ALA A 19 -24.82 -0.41 12.86
C ALA A 19 -26.19 0.26 13.01
N ASP A 20 -27.15 -0.45 13.61
CA ASP A 20 -28.43 0.14 14.00
C ASP A 20 -28.26 1.12 15.19
N ARG A 21 -29.37 1.74 15.60
CA ARG A 21 -29.40 2.69 16.74
C ARG A 21 -28.95 2.08 18.07
N GLN A 22 -28.82 0.75 18.15
CA GLN A 22 -28.41 -0.02 19.33
C GLN A 22 -26.99 -0.61 19.19
N GLY A 23 -26.25 -0.27 18.12
CA GLY A 23 -24.86 -0.71 17.92
C GLY A 23 -24.72 -2.13 17.35
N ARG A 24 -25.80 -2.73 16.83
CA ARG A 24 -25.78 -4.06 16.21
C ARG A 24 -25.66 -3.97 14.70
N THR A 25 -24.86 -4.83 14.10
CA THR A 25 -24.76 -4.98 12.65
C THR A 25 -26.13 -5.31 12.06
N SER A 26 -26.66 -4.41 11.23
CA SER A 26 -27.94 -4.58 10.53
C SER A 26 -27.77 -5.11 9.12
N HIS A 27 -26.76 -4.62 8.39
CA HIS A 27 -26.50 -4.96 6.99
C HIS A 27 -25.02 -5.21 6.74
N TYR A 28 -24.71 -6.06 5.77
CA TYR A 28 -23.37 -6.25 5.24
C TYR A 28 -23.28 -5.59 3.87
N LEU A 29 -22.45 -4.55 3.76
CA LEU A 29 -22.11 -3.93 2.48
C LEU A 29 -20.92 -4.67 1.89
N ILE A 30 -21.07 -5.18 0.67
CA ILE A 30 -20.01 -5.88 -0.04
C ILE A 30 -19.61 -5.08 -1.28
N PHE A 31 -18.35 -4.66 -1.33
CA PHE A 31 -17.79 -4.05 -2.54
C PHE A 31 -17.17 -5.14 -3.43
N VAL A 32 -17.49 -5.14 -4.73
CA VAL A 32 -16.91 -6.06 -5.72
C VAL A 32 -16.57 -5.27 -6.98
N THR A 33 -15.34 -5.41 -7.48
CA THR A 33 -14.92 -4.81 -8.74
C THR A 33 -13.85 -5.67 -9.43
N LYS A 34 -13.73 -5.50 -10.75
CA LYS A 34 -12.64 -6.06 -11.56
C LYS A 34 -11.59 -5.00 -11.94
N ASP A 35 -11.96 -3.72 -11.83
CA ASP A 35 -11.09 -2.61 -12.22
C ASP A 35 -10.10 -2.30 -11.09
N PHE A 36 -8.81 -2.25 -11.42
CA PHE A 36 -7.75 -1.85 -10.51
C PHE A 36 -8.02 -0.49 -9.88
N LYS A 37 -8.57 0.47 -10.65
CA LYS A 37 -8.89 1.80 -10.14
C LYS A 37 -9.97 1.75 -9.06
N GLY A 38 -10.97 0.89 -9.24
CA GLY A 38 -12.00 0.67 -8.23
C GLY A 38 -11.41 0.06 -6.95
N VAL A 39 -10.50 -0.90 -7.07
CA VAL A 39 -9.79 -1.49 -5.93
C VAL A 39 -8.93 -0.43 -5.23
N GLU A 40 -8.19 0.38 -5.98
CA GLU A 40 -7.35 1.46 -5.47
C GLU A 40 -8.16 2.47 -4.64
N ILE A 41 -9.26 3.00 -5.20
CA ILE A 41 -10.13 3.96 -4.52
C ILE A 41 -10.68 3.34 -3.22
N MET A 42 -11.18 2.11 -3.27
CA MET A 42 -11.73 1.48 -2.08
C MET A 42 -10.65 1.27 -1.01
N ARG A 43 -9.41 0.92 -1.39
CA ARG A 43 -8.29 0.82 -0.43
C ARG A 43 -7.97 2.16 0.21
N GLU A 44 -8.05 3.28 -0.52
CA GLU A 44 -7.87 4.61 0.08
C GLU A 44 -8.96 4.93 1.09
N VAL A 45 -10.23 4.68 0.75
CA VAL A 45 -11.36 4.86 1.68
C VAL A 45 -11.15 4.02 2.93
N MET A 46 -10.86 2.73 2.76
CA MET A 46 -10.62 1.81 3.88
C MET A 46 -9.43 2.23 4.74
N ALA A 47 -8.34 2.72 4.14
CA ALA A 47 -7.20 3.23 4.89
C ALA A 47 -7.58 4.45 5.74
N GLY A 48 -8.42 5.33 5.21
CA GLY A 48 -8.88 6.54 5.89
C GLY A 48 -9.79 6.26 7.08
N VAL A 49 -10.66 5.24 6.98
CA VAL A 49 -11.58 4.86 8.07
C VAL A 49 -11.03 3.80 9.01
N SER A 50 -9.81 3.29 8.77
CA SER A 50 -9.21 2.26 9.62
C SER A 50 -8.95 2.78 11.03
N SER A 51 -9.25 1.97 12.04
CA SER A 51 -9.01 2.35 13.45
C SER A 51 -7.55 2.14 13.87
N ARG A 52 -6.74 1.42 13.08
CA ARG A 52 -5.35 1.09 13.41
C ARG A 52 -4.43 1.30 12.22
N HIS A 53 -3.28 1.90 12.49
CA HIS A 53 -2.19 2.09 11.54
C HIS A 53 -0.87 1.72 12.22
N VAL A 54 -0.15 0.77 11.64
CA VAL A 54 1.17 0.36 12.10
C VAL A 54 2.18 0.81 11.05
N ASP A 55 3.10 1.68 11.43
CA ASP A 55 4.07 2.30 10.52
C ASP A 55 3.43 2.94 9.26
N GLY A 56 2.30 3.63 9.46
CA GLY A 56 1.53 4.25 8.38
C GLY A 56 0.71 3.27 7.52
N VAL A 57 0.84 1.95 7.74
CA VAL A 57 0.04 0.92 7.05
C VAL A 57 -1.26 0.69 7.81
N ALA A 58 -2.37 1.00 7.15
CA ALA A 58 -3.71 0.78 7.68
C ALA A 58 -4.06 -0.71 7.78
N SER A 59 -4.74 -1.11 8.84
CA SER A 59 -5.27 -2.47 9.00
C SER A 59 -6.40 -2.81 8.03
N PHE A 60 -7.07 -1.78 7.49
CA PHE A 60 -8.33 -1.86 6.77
C PHE A 60 -9.53 -2.40 7.57
N THR A 61 -9.39 -2.37 8.89
CA THR A 61 -10.45 -2.75 9.82
C THR A 61 -10.87 -1.53 10.62
N TYR A 62 -12.18 -1.35 10.72
CA TYR A 62 -12.79 -0.40 11.64
C TYR A 62 -13.23 -1.14 12.91
N ASP A 63 -12.74 -0.69 14.05
CA ASP A 63 -13.24 -1.06 15.38
C ASP A 63 -13.88 0.20 15.99
N PRO A 64 -15.20 0.19 16.30
CA PRO A 64 -15.88 1.33 16.89
C PRO A 64 -15.53 1.54 18.36
N ARG A 65 -14.86 0.57 19.01
CA ARG A 65 -14.45 0.70 20.41
C ARG A 65 -13.23 1.60 20.52
N PRO A 66 -13.12 2.41 21.58
CA PRO A 66 -11.92 3.19 21.83
C PRO A 66 -10.72 2.24 21.95
N ARG A 67 -9.57 2.67 21.41
CA ARG A 67 -8.32 1.91 21.56
C ARG A 67 -8.02 1.76 23.05
N ASP A 68 -7.81 0.52 23.48
CA ASP A 68 -7.26 0.24 24.79
C ASP A 68 -5.76 0.55 24.77
N GLU A 69 -5.37 1.67 25.38
CA GLU A 69 -3.97 2.11 25.46
C GLU A 69 -3.12 1.21 26.38
N SER A 70 -3.76 0.37 27.21
CA SER A 70 -3.07 -0.57 28.09
C SER A 70 -2.59 -1.84 27.38
N GLN A 71 -3.05 -2.07 26.14
CA GLN A 71 -2.66 -3.24 25.36
C GLN A 71 -1.44 -2.90 24.47
N PRO A 72 -0.22 -3.33 24.83
CA PRO A 72 0.95 -3.08 24.01
C PRO A 72 0.80 -3.82 22.67
N GLU A 73 1.09 -3.12 21.58
CA GLU A 73 1.26 -3.78 20.29
C GLU A 73 2.54 -4.63 20.35
N LEU A 74 2.48 -5.83 19.77
CA LEU A 74 3.69 -6.63 19.60
C LEU A 74 4.69 -5.80 18.79
N PRO A 75 5.99 -5.75 19.19
CA PRO A 75 7.03 -5.12 18.40
C PRO A 75 7.28 -5.99 17.16
N ASP A 76 6.41 -5.86 16.18
CA ASP A 76 6.50 -6.58 14.92
C ASP A 76 7.40 -5.77 13.97
N THR A 77 8.19 -6.47 13.16
CA THR A 77 9.01 -5.86 12.11
C THR A 77 8.12 -4.98 11.24
N SER A 78 8.54 -3.73 11.01
CA SER A 78 7.77 -2.73 10.27
C SER A 78 7.12 -3.34 9.00
N PRO A 79 5.80 -3.19 8.81
CA PRO A 79 5.14 -3.64 7.60
C PRO A 79 5.71 -3.01 6.31
N ILE A 80 6.27 -1.80 6.40
CA ILE A 80 6.91 -1.11 5.28
C ILE A 80 8.26 -1.75 4.97
N ASP A 81 9.02 -2.16 5.97
CA ASP A 81 10.32 -2.81 5.77
C ASP A 81 10.12 -4.20 5.13
N LYS A 82 9.12 -4.97 5.60
CA LYS A 82 8.70 -6.23 4.93
C LYS A 82 8.26 -6.00 3.48
N LEU A 83 7.60 -4.87 3.18
CA LEU A 83 7.23 -4.51 1.81
C LEU A 83 8.47 -4.19 0.98
N ALA A 84 9.43 -3.45 1.53
CA ALA A 84 10.68 -3.10 0.88
C ALA A 84 11.50 -4.34 0.49
N GLU A 85 11.64 -5.31 1.40
CA GLU A 85 12.31 -6.60 1.14
C GLU A 85 11.66 -7.38 -0.01
N LYS A 86 10.32 -7.45 -0.02
CA LYS A 86 9.57 -8.09 -1.10
C LYS A 86 9.78 -7.40 -2.44
N LEU A 87 9.78 -6.07 -2.46
CA LEU A 87 10.03 -5.30 -3.69
C LEU A 87 11.42 -5.59 -4.27
N LEU A 88 12.45 -5.69 -3.43
CA LEU A 88 13.81 -6.05 -3.86
C LEU A 88 13.85 -7.44 -4.50
N THR A 89 13.11 -8.39 -3.93
CA THR A 89 13.09 -9.79 -4.40
C THR A 89 12.27 -9.94 -5.69
N ASP A 90 11.05 -9.42 -5.72
CA ASP A 90 10.09 -9.64 -6.81
C ASP A 90 10.40 -8.82 -8.07
N LEU A 91 11.07 -7.66 -7.89
CA LEU A 91 11.40 -6.72 -8.96
C LEU A 91 12.91 -6.64 -9.24
N ALA A 92 13.71 -7.58 -8.74
CA ALA A 92 15.15 -7.64 -8.97
C ALA A 92 15.51 -7.47 -10.45
N GLY A 93 16.46 -6.59 -10.74
CA GLY A 93 16.95 -6.28 -12.09
C GLY A 93 15.99 -5.49 -13.00
N LYS A 94 14.80 -5.08 -12.53
CA LYS A 94 13.85 -4.30 -13.32
C LYS A 94 14.02 -2.81 -13.08
N THR A 95 13.69 -2.01 -14.09
CA THR A 95 13.54 -0.55 -13.96
C THR A 95 12.11 -0.17 -14.32
N LEU A 96 11.35 0.33 -13.35
CA LEU A 96 9.93 0.61 -13.48
C LEU A 96 9.61 1.99 -12.89
N THR A 97 8.51 2.61 -13.33
CA THR A 97 7.99 3.80 -12.64
C THR A 97 7.32 3.40 -11.33
N VAL A 98 7.26 4.31 -10.35
CA VAL A 98 6.55 4.09 -9.07
C VAL A 98 5.12 3.61 -9.31
N ARG A 99 4.42 4.20 -10.30
CA ARG A 99 3.06 3.76 -10.67
C ARG A 99 3.02 2.30 -11.06
N HIS A 100 3.94 1.88 -11.93
CA HIS A 100 3.97 0.53 -12.45
C HIS A 100 4.41 -0.50 -11.41
N VAL A 101 5.30 -0.12 -10.49
CA VAL A 101 5.64 -0.90 -9.29
C VAL A 101 4.38 -1.19 -8.48
N PHE A 102 3.59 -0.14 -8.20
CA PHE A 102 2.34 -0.29 -7.44
C PHE A 102 1.33 -1.18 -8.17
N GLU A 103 1.07 -0.95 -9.45
CA GLU A 103 0.10 -1.73 -10.22
C GLU A 103 0.49 -3.21 -10.35
N THR A 104 1.78 -3.49 -10.53
CA THR A 104 2.28 -4.86 -10.72
C THR A 104 2.33 -5.66 -9.42
N HIS A 105 2.79 -5.06 -8.32
CA HIS A 105 3.02 -5.78 -7.05
C HIS A 105 1.81 -5.73 -6.09
N SER A 106 0.90 -4.77 -6.23
CA SER A 106 -0.20 -4.59 -5.26
C SER A 106 -1.38 -5.57 -5.37
N GLY A 107 -1.20 -6.69 -6.09
CA GLY A 107 -2.20 -7.74 -6.27
C GLY A 107 -2.63 -8.48 -5.00
N ASP A 108 -1.96 -8.27 -3.86
CA ASP A 108 -2.37 -8.84 -2.57
C ASP A 108 -3.31 -7.91 -1.77
N GLY A 109 -3.39 -6.64 -2.15
CA GLY A 109 -4.31 -5.66 -1.57
C GLY A 109 -4.16 -5.31 -0.10
N ARG A 110 -2.96 -5.51 0.45
CA ARG A 110 -2.60 -5.10 1.82
C ARG A 110 -2.05 -3.67 1.93
N PHE A 111 -1.67 -3.05 0.81
CA PHE A 111 -0.99 -1.76 0.81
C PHE A 111 -1.64 -0.78 -0.16
N ILE A 112 -1.59 0.50 0.19
CA ILE A 112 -1.96 1.63 -0.69
C ILE A 112 -0.72 2.24 -1.34
N GLU A 113 -0.89 3.03 -2.38
CA GLU A 113 0.22 3.63 -3.12
C GLU A 113 1.18 4.44 -2.22
N LYS A 114 0.65 5.15 -1.20
CA LYS A 114 1.47 5.88 -0.22
C LYS A 114 2.49 4.99 0.49
N ASN A 115 2.13 3.73 0.77
CA ASN A 115 3.01 2.77 1.43
C ASN A 115 4.17 2.37 0.51
N TYR A 116 3.91 2.17 -0.79
CA TYR A 116 4.96 1.92 -1.78
C TYR A 116 5.90 3.12 -1.91
N LYS A 117 5.35 4.34 -1.95
CA LYS A 117 6.14 5.56 -1.99
C LYS A 117 7.03 5.71 -0.76
N GLU A 118 6.59 5.28 0.42
CA GLU A 118 7.42 5.28 1.64
C GLU A 118 8.48 4.17 1.60
N ALA A 119 8.11 2.93 1.22
CA ALA A 119 9.05 1.82 1.09
C ALA A 119 10.20 2.15 0.11
N LEU A 120 9.87 2.71 -1.06
CA LEU A 120 10.85 3.12 -2.05
C LEU A 120 11.74 4.26 -1.57
N ARG A 121 11.23 5.15 -0.71
CA ARG A 121 12.04 6.21 -0.09
C ARG A 121 13.04 5.65 0.92
N ARG A 122 12.65 4.64 1.71
CA ARG A 122 13.56 3.93 2.63
C ARG A 122 14.64 3.19 1.86
N LEU A 123 14.25 2.40 0.86
CA LEU A 123 15.20 1.69 0.00
C LEU A 123 16.21 2.60 -0.70
N GLU A 124 15.79 3.81 -1.10
CA GLU A 124 16.69 4.78 -1.71
C GLU A 124 17.60 5.46 -0.68
N ALA A 125 17.11 5.72 0.54
CA ALA A 125 17.93 6.24 1.63
C ALA A 125 18.98 5.23 2.09
N ASP A 126 18.68 3.93 1.96
CA ASP A 126 19.58 2.82 2.26
C ASP A 126 20.47 2.42 1.05
N ASP A 127 20.50 3.22 -0.02
CA ASP A 127 21.24 2.98 -1.27
C ASP A 127 20.94 1.62 -1.95
N SER A 128 19.85 0.97 -1.57
CA SER A 128 19.44 -0.36 -2.06
C SER A 128 18.77 -0.30 -3.42
N VAL A 129 18.18 0.85 -3.79
CA VAL A 129 17.62 1.10 -5.13
C VAL A 129 18.06 2.46 -5.64
N ARG A 130 18.11 2.63 -6.97
CA ARG A 130 18.42 3.92 -7.59
C ARG A 130 17.16 4.54 -8.16
N ALA A 131 16.89 5.80 -7.82
CA ALA A 131 15.79 6.55 -8.40
C ALA A 131 16.27 7.59 -9.43
N ASN A 132 15.45 7.82 -10.45
CA ASN A 132 15.64 8.88 -11.43
C ASN A 132 14.32 9.67 -11.61
N PRO A 133 14.27 10.97 -11.25
CA PRO A 133 15.35 11.76 -10.62
C PRO A 133 15.69 11.28 -9.18
N PRO A 134 16.95 11.47 -8.73
CA PRO A 134 17.38 11.08 -7.38
C PRO A 134 16.75 11.97 -6.29
N ALA A 135 16.83 11.57 -5.02
CA ALA A 135 16.32 12.32 -3.87
C ALA A 135 16.73 13.81 -3.84
N SER A 136 17.99 14.11 -4.13
CA SER A 136 18.52 15.47 -4.16
C SER A 136 17.89 16.35 -5.25
N GLY A 137 17.46 15.75 -6.36
CA GLY A 137 16.86 16.48 -7.49
C GLY A 137 15.34 16.65 -7.40
N ARG A 138 14.70 16.22 -6.30
CA ARG A 138 13.25 16.21 -6.16
C ARG A 138 12.76 17.28 -5.17
N PRO A 139 11.56 17.86 -5.40
CA PRO A 139 11.00 18.82 -4.46
C PRO A 139 10.79 18.20 -3.09
N TRP A 140 11.13 18.96 -2.06
CA TRP A 140 10.88 18.58 -0.67
C TRP A 140 9.47 18.96 -0.27
N ARG A 141 8.74 18.03 0.34
CA ARG A 141 7.40 18.25 0.89
C ARG A 141 7.29 17.52 2.22
N ASN A 142 6.76 18.20 3.24
CA ASN A 142 6.59 17.64 4.59
C ASN A 142 7.87 17.00 5.15
N GLY A 143 9.03 17.63 4.93
CA GLY A 143 10.32 17.18 5.45
C GLY A 143 10.94 15.96 4.73
N LYS A 144 10.36 15.48 3.62
CA LYS A 144 10.89 14.34 2.84
C LYS A 144 10.97 14.69 1.34
N PRO A 145 11.89 14.08 0.56
CA PRO A 145 11.90 14.22 -0.89
C PRO A 145 10.65 13.56 -1.49
N THR A 146 10.03 14.21 -2.48
CA THR A 146 8.78 13.72 -3.08
C THR A 146 9.03 12.50 -3.97
N MET A 147 8.33 11.39 -3.72
CA MET A 147 8.34 10.20 -4.58
C MET A 147 7.10 10.19 -5.49
N ALA A 148 7.19 10.85 -6.63
CA ALA A 148 6.08 10.95 -7.59
C ALA A 148 5.94 9.67 -8.45
N ASP A 149 4.75 9.43 -8.97
CA ASP A 149 4.34 8.26 -9.75
C ASP A 149 5.23 7.99 -10.97
N LYS A 150 5.74 9.09 -11.55
CA LYS A 150 6.60 9.09 -12.74
C LYS A 150 8.08 8.83 -12.46
N VAL A 151 8.50 8.84 -11.19
CA VAL A 151 9.90 8.57 -10.83
C VAL A 151 10.23 7.15 -11.25
N LYS A 152 11.34 6.95 -11.96
CA LYS A 152 11.83 5.63 -12.35
C LYS A 152 12.70 5.08 -11.23
N VAL A 153 12.42 3.86 -10.80
CA VAL A 153 13.20 3.14 -9.81
C VAL A 153 13.85 1.94 -10.48
N THR A 154 15.16 1.82 -10.30
CA THR A 154 15.98 0.70 -10.74
C THR A 154 16.31 -0.17 -9.54
N PHE A 155 15.86 -1.41 -9.58
CA PHE A 155 16.17 -2.43 -8.59
C PHE A 155 17.44 -3.17 -9.02
N PRO A 156 18.41 -3.40 -8.12
CA PRO A 156 19.62 -4.15 -8.44
C PRO A 156 19.28 -5.60 -8.80
N ARG A 157 20.18 -6.25 -9.53
CA ARG A 157 20.09 -7.69 -9.75
C ARG A 157 20.72 -8.37 -8.53
N LEU A 158 19.95 -9.26 -7.89
CA LEU A 158 20.44 -10.14 -6.82
C LEU A 158 21.42 -11.18 -7.38
#